data_AF-A0A847JXE0-F1
#
_entry.id   AF-A0A847JXE0-F1
#
_cell.length_a   1.000
_cell.length_b   1.000
_cell.length_c   1.000
_cell.angle_alpha   90.00
_cell.angle_beta   90.00
_cell.angle_gamma   90.00
#
_symmetry.space_group_name_H-M   'P 1'
#
loop_
_entity.id
_entity.type
_entity.pdbx_description
1 polymer ?
#
loop_
_entity_poly.entity_id
_entity_poly.type
_entity_poly.pdbx_seq_one_letter_code
_entity_poly.pdbx_strand_id
1 'polypeptide(L)'
;MLLDDKPSAGSLTTWSGVGTPTGEDNRRVVLLKSLATNNRFYTLVEPDSGLTNAGTIPAFEPNMVLGVAYPCLEDGLNDFAVIRTTFETLDFFPADDDMRGELFEIIDEARNKLMSRLVELRDRVANRTAHFLGTDLEEIRSYAMDMVRRGYPRRNLDSMMKLDVFAKVAEMEPVRNGPEPLYFYKFRNTDVLDHLTSRSARVFVAGMFDDILQSVADDRCYASRHVFDRDVFQKFIAMMFVNYATTDPIFYGTHKADYGVSGDKAMDDTPLYIAVGKQLREIEARLAASAAAEVEEVPTEAAEGLPGEIEIADVSINSDHILGPIASICAVARRLGRLADHDAVEMSRVILADAGLLVQELKRRGILSDVADDPLACSDDGGRPPHVA
;
A
#
# COMPACT_ATOMS: atom_id res chain seq x y z
N MET A 1 18.94 49.41 -43.94
CA MET A 1 18.60 48.86 -45.28
C MET A 1 18.33 47.39 -45.07
N LEU A 2 17.07 47.04 -44.82
CA LEU A 2 16.08 46.64 -45.84
C LEU A 2 16.44 45.24 -46.33
N LEU A 3 15.85 44.21 -45.70
CA LEU A 3 14.50 43.65 -45.94
C LEU A 3 14.54 42.67 -47.09
N ASP A 4 14.14 41.43 -46.80
CA ASP A 4 13.04 40.69 -47.44
C ASP A 4 13.06 39.25 -46.87
N ASP A 5 11.99 38.46 -46.77
CA ASP A 5 10.55 38.61 -46.49
C ASP A 5 10.04 37.14 -46.56
N LYS A 6 9.47 36.59 -45.45
CA LYS A 6 8.36 35.60 -45.32
C LYS A 6 8.09 34.45 -46.36
N PRO A 7 7.11 33.53 -46.15
CA PRO A 7 6.71 32.71 -44.99
C PRO A 7 6.30 31.23 -45.36
N SER A 8 6.12 30.33 -44.38
CA SER A 8 5.07 29.26 -44.36
C SER A 8 5.20 28.46 -43.05
N ALA A 9 4.19 28.40 -42.17
CA ALA A 9 2.96 27.59 -42.19
C ALA A 9 3.19 26.07 -42.07
N GLY A 10 2.99 25.55 -40.84
CA GLY A 10 2.33 24.27 -40.52
C GLY A 10 3.03 22.94 -40.85
N SER A 11 3.29 22.13 -39.82
CA SER A 11 3.17 20.66 -39.87
C SER A 11 3.24 20.12 -38.43
N LEU A 12 2.10 19.79 -37.81
CA LEU A 12 1.65 18.40 -37.59
C LEU A 12 2.71 17.52 -36.91
N THR A 13 2.72 17.58 -35.58
CA THR A 13 3.19 16.49 -34.70
C THR A 13 2.37 15.25 -35.01
N THR A 14 2.87 14.44 -35.93
CA THR A 14 2.41 13.09 -36.18
C THR A 14 3.05 12.20 -35.11
N TRP A 15 2.27 11.85 -34.10
CA TRP A 15 2.56 10.71 -33.24
C TRP A 15 2.26 9.46 -34.06
N SER A 16 3.26 8.97 -34.78
CA SER A 16 3.19 7.74 -35.56
C SER A 16 3.80 6.60 -34.74
N GLY A 17 3.00 5.57 -34.50
CA GLY A 17 3.51 4.23 -34.27
C GLY A 17 2.97 3.54 -33.03
N VAL A 18 1.79 2.94 -33.17
CA VAL A 18 1.52 1.64 -32.53
C VAL A 18 2.52 0.66 -33.15
N GLY A 19 3.73 0.65 -32.60
CA GLY A 19 4.75 -0.35 -32.89
C GLY A 19 4.70 -1.38 -31.78
N THR A 20 4.33 -2.61 -32.10
CA THR A 20 4.63 -3.77 -31.25
C THR A 20 6.13 -3.78 -30.92
N PRO A 21 6.56 -3.57 -29.66
CA PRO A 21 7.97 -3.62 -29.34
C PRO A 21 8.36 -5.08 -29.15
N THR A 22 9.03 -5.63 -30.16
CA THR A 22 9.94 -6.78 -30.00
C THR A 22 11.39 -6.32 -29.75
N GLY A 23 11.59 -5.05 -29.38
CA GLY A 23 12.85 -4.51 -28.90
C GLY A 23 12.93 -4.58 -27.38
N GLU A 24 14.12 -4.84 -26.84
CA GLU A 24 14.38 -4.73 -25.40
C GLU A 24 13.99 -3.33 -24.90
N ASP A 25 13.14 -3.28 -23.88
CA ASP A 25 12.74 -2.05 -23.21
C ASP A 25 13.92 -1.50 -22.39
N ASN A 26 14.61 -0.51 -22.97
CA ASN A 26 15.79 0.13 -22.39
C ASN A 26 15.46 1.26 -21.40
N ARG A 27 14.18 1.50 -21.10
CA ARG A 27 13.78 2.52 -20.12
C ARG A 27 14.27 2.13 -18.73
N ARG A 28 14.73 3.13 -17.98
CA ARG A 28 15.22 2.97 -16.60
C ARG A 28 14.21 3.44 -15.58
N VAL A 29 14.36 2.99 -14.35
CA VAL A 29 13.54 3.43 -13.21
C VAL A 29 14.12 4.68 -12.60
N VAL A 30 13.28 5.67 -12.33
CA VAL A 30 13.64 6.85 -11.54
C VAL A 30 12.60 7.11 -10.46
N LEU A 31 13.05 7.61 -9.31
CA LEU A 31 12.19 8.20 -8.28
C LEU A 31 12.16 9.70 -8.49
N LEU A 32 11.02 10.26 -8.88
CA LEU A 32 10.86 11.69 -9.11
C LEU A 32 10.04 12.33 -7.99
N LYS A 33 10.27 13.63 -7.74
CA LYS A 33 9.48 14.44 -6.81
C LYS A 33 8.76 15.56 -7.55
N SER A 34 7.45 15.67 -7.36
CA SER A 34 6.64 16.80 -7.84
C SER A 34 6.92 18.05 -7.00
N LEU A 35 7.15 19.21 -7.62
CA LEU A 35 7.23 20.49 -6.91
C LEU A 35 5.85 21.00 -6.50
N ALA A 36 4.81 20.70 -7.29
CA ALA A 36 3.44 21.12 -7.02
C ALA A 36 2.87 20.50 -5.74
N THR A 37 3.17 19.22 -5.50
CA THR A 37 2.57 18.45 -4.39
C THR A 37 3.61 17.91 -3.43
N ASN A 38 4.90 17.94 -3.76
CA ASN A 38 5.97 17.27 -3.03
C ASN A 38 5.86 15.74 -2.95
N ASN A 39 4.90 15.11 -3.65
CA ASN A 39 4.81 13.66 -3.74
C ASN A 39 5.98 13.09 -4.53
N ARG A 40 6.37 11.87 -4.16
CA ARG A 40 7.36 11.09 -4.88
C ARG A 40 6.74 9.85 -5.48
N PHE A 41 7.09 9.54 -6.72
CA PHE A 41 6.67 8.32 -7.40
C PHE A 41 7.80 7.73 -8.21
N TYR A 42 7.80 6.40 -8.30
CA TYR A 42 8.64 5.68 -9.26
C TYR A 42 8.00 5.71 -10.63
N THR A 43 8.82 5.79 -11.68
CA THR A 43 8.35 5.69 -13.07
C THR A 43 9.47 5.17 -13.97
N LEU A 44 9.08 4.61 -15.11
CA LEU A 44 9.99 4.33 -16.22
C LEU A 44 10.23 5.60 -17.02
N VAL A 45 11.47 5.85 -17.42
CA VAL A 45 11.85 6.99 -18.27
C VAL A 45 12.83 6.55 -19.34
N GLU A 46 12.77 7.22 -20.48
CA GLU A 46 13.77 7.05 -21.54
C GLU A 46 15.15 7.50 -21.06
N PRO A 47 16.24 6.81 -21.48
CA PRO A 47 17.60 7.17 -21.08
C PRO A 47 18.01 8.61 -21.42
N ASP A 48 17.45 9.17 -22.50
CA ASP A 48 17.74 10.52 -23.01
C ASP A 48 16.72 11.58 -22.57
N SER A 49 15.75 11.22 -21.73
CA SER A 49 14.70 12.14 -21.21
C SER A 49 15.23 13.32 -20.39
N GLY A 50 16.49 13.27 -19.95
CA GLY A 50 17.08 14.24 -19.01
C GLY A 50 16.59 14.09 -17.57
N LEU A 51 15.65 13.17 -17.30
CA LEU A 51 15.16 12.89 -15.96
C LEU A 51 16.14 11.99 -15.20
N THR A 52 16.48 12.39 -13.99
CA THR A 52 17.43 11.69 -13.12
C THR A 52 16.77 11.18 -11.86
N ASN A 53 17.37 10.15 -11.27
CA ASN A 53 16.90 9.62 -10.00
C ASN A 53 16.97 10.68 -8.88
N ALA A 54 15.97 10.68 -7.99
CA ALA A 54 15.74 11.72 -6.98
C ALA A 54 15.53 13.14 -7.55
N GLY A 55 15.32 13.26 -8.86
CA GLY A 55 15.08 14.52 -9.54
C GLY A 55 13.75 15.16 -9.14
N THR A 56 13.67 16.48 -9.29
CA THR A 56 12.43 17.25 -9.09
C THR A 56 11.85 17.67 -10.44
N ILE A 57 10.54 17.54 -10.59
CA ILE A 57 9.79 17.99 -11.77
C ILE A 57 8.68 18.95 -11.34
N PRO A 58 8.18 19.86 -12.21
CA PRO A 58 7.09 20.75 -11.85
C PRO A 58 5.83 20.00 -11.38
N ALA A 59 5.39 19.02 -12.16
CA ALA A 59 4.28 18.12 -11.88
C ALA A 59 4.40 16.84 -12.70
N PHE A 60 3.72 15.77 -12.29
CA PHE A 60 3.61 14.54 -13.08
C PHE A 60 2.56 14.70 -14.20
N GLU A 61 2.83 14.16 -15.39
CA GLU A 61 1.85 14.16 -16.48
C GLU A 61 0.62 13.31 -16.12
N PRO A 62 -0.63 13.71 -16.45
CA PRO A 62 -1.85 13.05 -15.97
C PRO A 62 -1.94 11.54 -16.23
N ASN A 63 -1.43 11.07 -17.37
CA ASN A 63 -1.51 9.68 -17.80
C ASN A 63 -0.21 8.88 -17.57
N MET A 64 0.77 9.47 -16.87
CA MET A 64 2.01 8.78 -16.53
C MET A 64 1.71 7.58 -15.61
N VAL A 65 2.32 6.43 -15.88
CA VAL A 65 2.22 5.25 -15.01
C VAL A 65 3.21 5.41 -13.86
N LEU A 66 2.67 5.49 -12.64
CA LEU A 66 3.41 5.80 -11.43
C LEU A 66 3.36 4.62 -10.46
N GLY A 67 4.51 4.34 -9.86
CA GLY A 67 4.69 3.35 -8.81
C GLY A 67 4.72 4.02 -7.43
N VAL A 68 3.88 3.53 -6.53
CA VAL A 68 3.84 3.89 -5.11
C VAL A 68 4.51 2.77 -4.34
N ALA A 69 5.74 2.99 -3.87
CA ALA A 69 6.36 2.11 -2.88
C ALA A 69 6.19 2.72 -1.49
N TYR A 70 6.48 1.96 -0.43
CA TYR A 70 6.35 2.41 0.96
C TYR A 70 6.98 3.80 1.24
N PRO A 71 8.20 4.14 0.75
CA PRO A 71 8.80 5.46 0.98
C PRO A 71 8.00 6.63 0.40
N CYS A 72 7.16 6.40 -0.62
CA CYS A 72 6.34 7.44 -1.24
C CYS A 72 5.27 7.97 -0.29
N LEU A 73 4.78 7.14 0.64
CA LEU A 73 3.79 7.55 1.65
C LEU A 73 4.44 8.25 2.85
N GLU A 74 5.70 7.92 3.16
CA GLU A 74 6.44 8.55 4.27
C GLU A 74 6.60 10.06 4.09
N ASP A 75 6.59 10.57 2.86
CA ASP A 75 6.70 12.01 2.61
C ASP A 75 5.56 12.82 3.21
N GLY A 76 4.36 12.23 3.33
CA GLY A 76 3.23 12.85 4.02
C GLY A 76 3.45 13.00 5.52
N LEU A 77 4.28 12.14 6.14
CA LEU A 77 4.61 12.21 7.57
C LEU A 77 5.31 13.51 7.95
N ASN A 78 6.00 14.17 7.01
CA ASN A 78 6.63 15.46 7.28
C ASN A 78 5.59 16.54 7.59
N ASP A 79 4.48 16.60 6.84
CA ASP A 79 3.43 17.59 7.09
C ASP A 79 2.71 17.29 8.41
N PHE A 80 2.46 16.00 8.71
CA PHE A 80 1.94 15.58 10.02
C PHE A 80 2.88 15.97 11.17
N ALA A 81 4.19 15.78 11.01
CA ALA A 81 5.19 16.13 12.01
C ALA A 81 5.20 17.65 12.28
N VAL A 82 5.14 18.48 11.23
CA VAL A 82 5.02 19.94 11.38
C VAL A 82 3.78 20.28 12.20
N ILE A 83 2.59 19.80 11.81
CA ILE A 83 1.34 20.09 12.52
C ILE A 83 1.43 19.67 14.00
N ARG A 84 1.92 18.46 14.29
CA ARG A 84 2.02 17.95 15.66
C ARG A 84 3.00 18.75 16.52
N THR A 85 4.19 19.04 15.99
CA THR A 85 5.20 19.83 16.71
C THR A 85 4.76 21.28 16.93
N THR A 86 3.97 21.84 16.01
CA THR A 86 3.36 23.15 16.19
C THR A 86 2.32 23.13 17.32
N PHE A 87 1.48 22.11 17.41
CA PHE A 87 0.59 21.96 18.57
C PHE A 87 1.34 21.74 19.89
N GLU A 88 2.42 20.94 19.86
CA GLU A 88 3.29 20.78 21.04
C GLU A 88 3.84 22.13 21.50
N THR A 89 4.22 22.99 20.56
CA THR A 89 4.69 24.34 20.86
C THR A 89 3.59 25.20 21.48
N LEU A 90 2.37 25.15 20.92
CA LEU A 90 1.21 25.87 21.45
C LEU A 90 0.89 25.47 22.91
N ASP A 91 1.07 24.20 23.27
CA ASP A 91 0.85 23.71 24.64
C ASP A 91 1.81 24.36 25.66
N PHE A 92 2.99 24.83 25.24
CA PHE A 92 3.95 25.54 26.10
C PHE A 92 3.62 27.03 26.27
N PHE A 93 2.83 27.62 25.38
CA PHE A 93 2.50 29.06 25.38
C PHE A 93 0.98 29.32 25.34
N PRO A 94 0.21 28.82 26.33
CA PRO A 94 -1.26 28.85 26.29
C PRO A 94 -1.88 30.26 26.47
N ALA A 95 -1.11 31.28 26.81
CA ALA A 95 -1.59 32.65 27.06
C ALA A 95 -1.13 33.67 26.01
N ASP A 96 -0.39 33.24 24.98
CA ASP A 96 0.15 34.11 23.93
C ASP A 96 -0.74 34.03 22.68
N ASP A 97 -1.64 35.01 22.54
CA ASP A 97 -2.61 35.04 21.42
C ASP A 97 -1.94 35.38 20.08
N ASP A 98 -0.88 36.19 20.08
CA ASP A 98 -0.14 36.57 18.87
C ASP A 98 0.63 35.36 18.34
N MET A 99 1.38 34.67 19.22
CA MET A 99 2.05 33.41 18.87
C MET A 99 1.04 32.34 18.42
N ARG A 100 -0.14 32.29 19.04
CA ARG A 100 -1.19 31.37 18.61
C ARG A 100 -1.60 31.64 17.16
N GLY A 101 -1.79 32.90 16.79
CA GLY A 101 -2.08 33.28 15.39
C GLY A 101 -1.02 32.75 14.42
N GLU A 102 0.25 33.08 14.67
CA GLU A 102 1.37 32.66 13.80
C GLU A 102 1.50 31.13 13.69
N LEU A 103 1.38 30.41 14.81
CA LEU A 103 1.50 28.95 14.80
C LEU A 103 0.31 28.28 14.09
N PHE A 104 -0.91 28.85 14.17
CA PHE A 104 -2.04 28.34 13.38
C PHE A 104 -1.86 28.59 11.88
N GLU A 105 -1.20 29.67 11.46
CA GLU A 105 -0.84 29.86 10.05
C GLU A 105 0.13 28.76 9.56
N ILE A 106 1.08 28.34 10.39
CA ILE A 106 1.97 27.20 10.07
C ILE A 106 1.17 25.89 9.94
N ILE A 107 0.21 25.66 10.84
CA ILE A 107 -0.68 24.49 10.77
C ILE A 107 -1.48 24.52 9.47
N ASP A 108 -2.06 25.65 9.10
CA ASP A 108 -2.84 25.80 7.87
C ASP A 108 -1.99 25.61 6.61
N GLU A 109 -0.75 26.12 6.58
CA GLU A 109 0.16 25.89 5.46
C GLU A 109 0.51 24.40 5.31
N ALA A 110 0.85 23.72 6.42
CA ALA A 110 1.14 22.29 6.42
C ALA A 110 -0.09 21.45 6.04
N ARG A 111 -1.27 21.83 6.51
CA ARG A 111 -2.55 21.22 6.15
C ARG A 111 -2.84 21.35 4.66
N ASN A 112 -2.66 22.52 4.06
CA ASN A 112 -2.89 22.75 2.64
C ASN A 112 -1.94 21.91 1.76
N LYS A 113 -0.67 21.77 2.18
CA LYS A 113 0.31 20.87 1.55
C LYS A 113 -0.12 19.41 1.64
N LEU A 114 -0.53 18.97 2.84
CA LEU A 114 -1.03 17.62 3.07
C LEU A 114 -2.27 17.31 2.23
N MET A 115 -3.23 18.23 2.14
CA MET A 115 -4.40 18.10 1.27
C MET A 115 -3.98 17.92 -0.19
N SER A 116 -3.09 18.77 -0.69
CA SER A 116 -2.63 18.71 -2.09
C SER A 116 -1.97 17.36 -2.43
N ARG A 117 -1.15 16.84 -1.52
CA ARG A 117 -0.53 15.51 -1.65
C ARG A 117 -1.55 14.39 -1.71
N LEU A 118 -2.47 14.38 -0.75
CA LEU A 118 -3.47 13.33 -0.61
C LEU A 118 -4.46 13.34 -1.77
N VAL A 119 -4.83 14.53 -2.28
CA VAL A 119 -5.67 14.66 -3.48
C VAL A 119 -4.99 14.05 -4.69
N GLU A 120 -3.72 14.39 -4.96
CA GLU A 120 -3.01 13.79 -6.10
C GLU A 120 -2.92 12.26 -5.95
N LEU A 121 -2.55 11.76 -4.77
CA LEU A 121 -2.45 10.31 -4.55
C LEU A 121 -3.81 9.61 -4.75
N ARG A 122 -4.89 10.17 -4.17
CA ARG A 122 -6.26 9.68 -4.31
C ARG A 122 -6.68 9.64 -5.77
N ASP A 123 -6.53 10.75 -6.49
CA ASP A 123 -6.92 10.88 -7.90
C ASP A 123 -6.15 9.91 -8.78
N ARG A 124 -4.84 9.81 -8.58
CA ARG A 124 -3.97 8.90 -9.36
C ARG A 124 -4.32 7.43 -9.12
N VAL A 125 -4.57 7.05 -7.87
CA VAL A 125 -4.99 5.68 -7.53
C VAL A 125 -6.36 5.37 -8.14
N ALA A 126 -7.32 6.29 -8.03
CA ALA A 126 -8.67 6.15 -8.60
C ALA A 126 -8.62 6.02 -10.13
N ASN A 127 -7.82 6.85 -10.79
CA ASN A 127 -7.68 6.91 -12.25
C ASN A 127 -6.75 5.85 -12.83
N ARG A 128 -6.25 4.90 -12.01
CA ARG A 128 -5.33 3.84 -12.44
C ARG A 128 -4.03 4.37 -13.07
N THR A 129 -3.53 5.50 -12.58
CA THR A 129 -2.24 6.06 -12.98
C THR A 129 -1.19 5.96 -11.87
N ALA A 130 -1.60 5.75 -10.62
CA ALA A 130 -0.71 5.30 -9.54
C ALA A 130 -1.06 3.89 -9.07
N HIS A 131 -0.02 3.10 -8.82
CA HIS A 131 -0.10 1.68 -8.46
C HIS A 131 0.79 1.39 -7.26
N PHE A 132 0.21 0.81 -6.21
CA PHE A 132 0.97 0.29 -5.08
C PHE A 132 1.84 -0.88 -5.57
N LEU A 133 3.15 -0.72 -5.41
CA LEU A 133 4.14 -1.70 -5.85
C LEU A 133 4.38 -2.72 -4.75
N GLY A 134 4.47 -3.99 -5.14
CA GLY A 134 4.65 -5.10 -4.20
C GLY A 134 3.41 -5.43 -3.39
N THR A 135 2.27 -4.80 -3.67
CA THR A 135 1.07 -4.92 -2.84
C THR A 135 -0.12 -5.41 -3.64
N ASP A 136 -0.87 -6.38 -3.08
CA ASP A 136 -2.21 -6.69 -3.57
C ASP A 136 -3.24 -5.76 -2.90
N LEU A 137 -4.01 -5.03 -3.72
CA LEU A 137 -5.04 -4.13 -3.21
C LEU A 137 -6.17 -4.91 -2.50
N GLU A 138 -6.44 -6.15 -2.91
CA GLU A 138 -7.43 -6.99 -2.23
C GLU A 138 -6.98 -7.36 -0.81
N GLU A 139 -5.67 -7.58 -0.60
CA GLU A 139 -5.10 -7.75 0.73
C GLU A 139 -5.22 -6.46 1.54
N ILE A 140 -4.89 -5.29 0.97
CA ILE A 140 -5.11 -3.99 1.64
C ILE A 140 -6.56 -3.86 2.10
N ARG A 141 -7.52 -4.13 1.19
CA ARG A 141 -8.95 -4.04 1.51
C ARG A 141 -9.30 -4.99 2.65
N SER A 142 -8.86 -6.24 2.59
CA SER A 142 -9.13 -7.24 3.63
C SER A 142 -8.60 -6.81 4.99
N TYR A 143 -7.32 -6.41 5.07
CA TYR A 143 -6.69 -5.95 6.30
C TYR A 143 -7.34 -4.68 6.86
N ALA A 144 -7.66 -3.71 6.01
CA ALA A 144 -8.38 -2.51 6.43
C ALA A 144 -9.76 -2.85 7.00
N MET A 145 -10.49 -3.79 6.37
CA MET A 145 -11.79 -4.24 6.85
C MET A 145 -11.71 -4.99 8.19
N ASP A 146 -10.64 -5.76 8.40
CA ASP A 146 -10.38 -6.38 9.71
C ASP A 146 -10.12 -5.32 10.79
N MET A 147 -9.38 -4.26 10.47
CA MET A 147 -9.17 -3.13 11.39
C MET A 147 -10.46 -2.34 11.67
N VAL A 148 -11.36 -2.23 10.70
CA VAL A 148 -12.69 -1.61 10.90
C VAL A 148 -13.57 -2.47 11.81
N ARG A 149 -13.62 -3.79 11.58
CA ARG A 149 -14.58 -4.70 12.22
C ARG A 149 -14.11 -5.27 13.55
N ARG A 150 -12.86 -5.73 13.61
CA ARG A 150 -12.27 -6.42 14.76
C ARG A 150 -11.37 -5.50 15.58
N GLY A 151 -10.89 -4.43 14.96
CA GLY A 151 -9.90 -3.56 15.56
C GLY A 151 -8.50 -4.19 15.55
N TYR A 152 -7.51 -3.40 15.92
CA TYR A 152 -6.11 -3.83 15.94
C TYR A 152 -5.42 -3.33 17.22
N PRO A 153 -4.53 -4.11 17.85
CA PRO A 153 -3.81 -3.68 19.05
C PRO A 153 -3.04 -2.38 18.83
N ARG A 154 -3.34 -1.35 19.64
CA ARG A 154 -2.71 -0.02 19.52
C ARG A 154 -1.18 -0.09 19.65
N ARG A 155 -0.68 -0.89 20.59
CA ARG A 155 0.75 -1.10 20.82
C ARG A 155 1.47 -1.63 19.58
N ASN A 156 0.83 -2.51 18.81
CA ASN A 156 1.43 -3.06 17.60
C ASN A 156 1.54 -2.00 16.49
N LEU A 157 0.54 -1.13 16.34
CA LEU A 157 0.58 -0.02 15.39
C LEU A 157 1.72 0.95 15.74
N ASP A 158 1.81 1.35 17.01
CA ASP A 158 2.87 2.23 17.51
C ASP A 158 4.26 1.61 17.31
N SER A 159 4.44 0.33 17.69
CA SER A 159 5.72 -0.36 17.57
C SER A 159 6.17 -0.52 16.11
N MET A 160 5.25 -0.87 15.21
CA MET A 160 5.59 -1.12 13.81
C MET A 160 5.91 0.19 13.08
N MET A 161 5.14 1.24 13.37
CA MET A 161 5.32 2.55 12.75
C MET A 161 6.38 3.41 13.45
N LYS A 162 6.93 2.94 14.58
CA LYS A 162 7.90 3.66 15.44
C LYS A 162 7.37 5.02 15.89
N LEU A 163 6.10 5.04 16.30
CA LEU A 163 5.36 6.21 16.77
C LEU A 163 4.72 5.90 18.13
N ASP A 164 4.13 6.89 18.78
CA ASP A 164 3.44 6.78 20.07
C ASP A 164 2.01 7.35 20.04
N VAL A 165 1.44 7.48 18.84
CA VAL A 165 0.19 8.19 18.59
C VAL A 165 -1.01 7.40 19.10
N PHE A 166 -1.02 6.08 18.92
CA PHE A 166 -2.18 5.27 19.29
C PHE A 166 -2.32 5.15 20.80
N ALA A 167 -1.21 4.91 21.50
CA ALA A 167 -1.14 4.89 22.96
C ALA A 167 -1.53 6.24 23.57
N LYS A 168 -0.93 7.35 23.13
CA LYS A 168 -1.23 8.70 23.67
C LYS A 168 -2.70 9.09 23.55
N VAL A 169 -3.33 8.78 22.42
CA VAL A 169 -4.77 9.03 22.26
C VAL A 169 -5.59 8.12 23.18
N ALA A 170 -5.17 6.87 23.40
CA ALA A 170 -5.87 5.93 24.28
C ALA A 170 -5.86 6.39 25.74
N GLU A 171 -4.76 6.99 26.20
CA GLU A 171 -4.62 7.52 27.56
C GLU A 171 -5.64 8.63 27.90
N MET A 172 -6.11 9.36 26.88
CA MET A 172 -7.10 10.42 27.02
C MET A 172 -8.55 9.94 26.79
N GLU A 173 -8.73 8.69 26.34
CA GLU A 173 -10.05 8.08 26.17
C GLU A 173 -10.52 7.42 27.48
N PRO A 174 -11.84 7.37 27.73
CA PRO A 174 -12.36 6.70 28.92
C PRO A 174 -11.95 5.22 28.92
N VAL A 175 -11.43 4.75 30.06
CA VAL A 175 -10.95 3.38 30.25
C VAL A 175 -12.05 2.39 29.89
N ARG A 176 -11.81 1.59 28.84
CA ARG A 176 -12.66 0.46 28.49
C ARG A 176 -12.14 -0.78 29.19
N ASN A 177 -13.01 -1.47 29.94
CA ASN A 177 -12.67 -2.75 30.57
C ASN A 177 -12.40 -3.80 29.46
N GLY A 178 -11.14 -4.23 29.34
CA GLY A 178 -10.66 -5.21 28.38
C GLY A 178 -9.15 -5.45 28.52
N PRO A 179 -8.62 -6.56 27.97
CA PRO A 179 -7.22 -6.94 28.18
C PRO A 179 -6.20 -6.03 27.45
N GLU A 180 -6.60 -5.36 26.37
CA GLU A 180 -5.74 -4.42 25.62
C GLU A 180 -6.59 -3.36 24.87
N PRO A 181 -6.16 -2.08 24.81
CA PRO A 181 -6.87 -1.06 24.03
C PRO A 181 -6.68 -1.30 22.52
N LEU A 182 -7.79 -1.53 21.82
CA LEU A 182 -7.82 -1.69 20.37
C LEU A 182 -8.05 -0.35 19.67
N TYR A 183 -7.46 -0.18 18.49
CA TYR A 183 -7.80 0.85 17.52
C TYR A 183 -8.79 0.27 16.50
N PHE A 184 -9.86 1.01 16.23
CA PHE A 184 -10.81 0.69 15.17
C PHE A 184 -10.74 1.81 14.14
N TYR A 185 -10.49 1.47 12.88
CA TYR A 185 -10.60 2.46 11.81
C TYR A 185 -12.07 2.85 11.66
N LYS A 186 -12.39 4.13 11.86
CA LYS A 186 -13.75 4.64 11.75
C LYS A 186 -13.87 5.60 10.58
N PHE A 187 -14.58 5.16 9.55
CA PHE A 187 -15.03 6.07 8.49
C PHE A 187 -15.88 7.18 9.11
N ARG A 188 -15.70 8.41 8.64
CA ARG A 188 -16.50 9.56 9.08
C ARG A 188 -17.97 9.38 8.72
N ASN A 189 -18.23 8.81 7.56
CA ASN A 189 -19.56 8.48 7.09
C ASN A 189 -19.72 6.96 6.99
N THR A 190 -20.55 6.38 7.85
CA THR A 190 -20.80 4.94 7.89
C THR A 190 -21.48 4.45 6.61
N ASP A 191 -22.35 5.26 5.99
CA ASP A 191 -23.05 4.88 4.76
C ASP A 191 -22.06 4.69 3.59
N VAL A 192 -20.95 5.44 3.61
CA VAL A 192 -19.87 5.30 2.62
C VAL A 192 -19.17 3.96 2.75
N LEU A 193 -18.96 3.46 3.97
CA LEU A 193 -18.32 2.16 4.18
C LEU A 193 -19.13 1.04 3.53
N ASP A 194 -20.45 1.02 3.76
CA ASP A 194 -21.33 0.00 3.18
C ASP A 194 -21.25 0.02 1.65
N HIS A 195 -21.26 1.20 1.04
CA HIS A 195 -21.05 1.34 -0.40
C HIS A 195 -19.67 0.85 -0.84
N LEU A 196 -18.59 1.26 -0.18
CA LEU A 196 -17.21 0.91 -0.56
C LEU A 196 -16.93 -0.60 -0.48
N THR A 197 -17.52 -1.31 0.48
CA THR A 197 -17.28 -2.77 0.63
C THR A 197 -17.71 -3.59 -0.58
N SER A 198 -18.72 -3.11 -1.32
CA SER A 198 -19.21 -3.75 -2.55
C SER A 198 -18.40 -3.40 -3.81
N ARG A 199 -17.46 -2.45 -3.70
CA ARG A 199 -16.64 -1.98 -4.82
C ARG A 199 -15.33 -2.76 -4.91
N SER A 200 -14.63 -2.60 -6.04
CA SER A 200 -13.29 -3.16 -6.22
C SER A 200 -12.31 -2.60 -5.18
N ALA A 201 -11.28 -3.37 -4.83
CA ALA A 201 -10.28 -2.93 -3.86
C ALA A 201 -9.64 -1.57 -4.19
N ARG A 202 -9.42 -1.26 -5.47
CA ARG A 202 -8.91 0.05 -5.87
C ARG A 202 -9.84 1.19 -5.48
N VAL A 203 -11.15 1.04 -5.72
CA VAL A 203 -12.16 2.03 -5.33
C VAL A 203 -12.24 2.12 -3.82
N PHE A 204 -12.15 0.99 -3.11
CA PHE A 204 -12.08 0.96 -1.66
C PHE A 204 -10.88 1.76 -1.11
N VAL A 205 -9.68 1.51 -1.64
CA VAL A 205 -8.44 2.21 -1.23
C VAL A 205 -8.53 3.71 -1.54
N ALA A 206 -9.02 4.09 -2.72
CA ALA A 206 -9.28 5.51 -3.02
C ALA A 206 -10.30 6.12 -2.05
N GLY A 207 -11.34 5.37 -1.67
CA GLY A 207 -12.32 5.78 -0.67
C GLY A 207 -11.74 5.95 0.74
N MET A 208 -10.71 5.18 1.12
CA MET A 208 -9.97 5.42 2.36
C MET A 208 -9.21 6.76 2.31
N PHE A 209 -8.57 7.09 1.17
CA PHE A 209 -7.96 8.41 1.00
C PHE A 209 -9.00 9.53 1.05
N ASP A 210 -10.18 9.34 0.47
CA ASP A 210 -11.29 10.31 0.58
C ASP A 210 -11.71 10.53 2.03
N ASP A 211 -11.79 9.48 2.85
CA ASP A 211 -12.12 9.58 4.28
C ASP A 211 -11.04 10.33 5.07
N ILE A 212 -9.76 10.10 4.77
CA ILE A 212 -8.65 10.85 5.35
C ILE A 212 -8.72 12.31 4.90
N LEU A 213 -8.90 12.58 3.61
CA LEU A 213 -9.03 13.92 3.04
C LEU A 213 -10.17 14.71 3.69
N GLN A 214 -11.33 14.09 3.89
CA GLN A 214 -12.44 14.71 4.61
C GLN A 214 -12.08 15.05 6.06
N SER A 215 -11.24 14.24 6.69
CA SER A 215 -10.74 14.52 8.05
C SER A 215 -9.74 15.68 8.05
N VAL A 216 -8.80 15.69 7.08
CA VAL A 216 -7.82 16.76 6.90
C VAL A 216 -8.50 18.08 6.54
N ALA A 217 -9.59 18.06 5.78
CA ALA A 217 -10.33 19.24 5.35
C ALA A 217 -11.30 19.79 6.42
N ASP A 218 -11.53 19.10 7.54
CA ASP A 218 -12.41 19.58 8.59
C ASP A 218 -11.65 20.36 9.67
N ASP A 219 -11.94 21.66 9.79
CA ASP A 219 -11.31 22.57 10.77
C ASP A 219 -11.44 22.07 12.21
N ARG A 220 -12.54 21.36 12.52
CA ARG A 220 -12.77 20.82 13.87
C ARG A 220 -11.71 19.79 14.26
N CYS A 221 -11.07 19.15 13.30
CA CYS A 221 -9.98 18.22 13.55
C CYS A 221 -8.70 18.90 14.06
N TYR A 222 -8.60 20.23 13.96
CA TYR A 222 -7.43 21.02 14.37
C TYR A 222 -7.67 21.81 15.67
N ALA A 223 -8.73 21.47 16.42
CA ALA A 223 -9.04 22.14 17.68
C ALA A 223 -7.97 21.91 18.77
N SER A 224 -7.24 20.79 18.72
CA SER A 224 -6.11 20.48 19.61
C SER A 224 -5.26 19.37 19.02
N ARG A 225 -4.06 19.17 19.57
CA ARG A 225 -3.20 18.01 19.25
C ARG A 225 -3.94 16.68 19.34
N HIS A 226 -4.66 16.46 20.44
CA HIS A 226 -5.36 15.20 20.69
C HIS A 226 -6.41 14.92 19.61
N VAL A 227 -7.20 15.94 19.27
CA VAL A 227 -8.25 15.81 18.25
C VAL A 227 -7.64 15.54 16.88
N PHE A 228 -6.56 16.23 16.52
CA PHE A 228 -5.83 15.99 15.28
C PHE A 228 -5.24 14.58 15.21
N ASP A 229 -4.56 14.15 16.27
CA ASP A 229 -3.96 12.82 16.36
C ASP A 229 -5.05 11.74 16.20
N ARG A 230 -6.19 11.87 16.91
CA ARG A 230 -7.31 10.93 16.88
C ARG A 230 -8.03 10.87 15.53
N ASP A 231 -8.40 12.03 14.98
CA ASP A 231 -9.34 12.10 13.87
C ASP A 231 -8.66 12.11 12.50
N VAL A 232 -7.38 12.49 12.43
CA VAL A 232 -6.63 12.61 11.18
C VAL A 232 -5.41 11.68 11.19
N PHE A 233 -4.50 11.86 12.15
CA PHE A 233 -3.19 11.23 12.04
C PHE A 233 -3.27 9.70 12.20
N GLN A 234 -4.03 9.20 13.17
CA GLN A 234 -4.26 7.77 13.34
C GLN A 234 -4.83 7.09 12.09
N LYS A 235 -5.72 7.76 11.34
CA LYS A 235 -6.27 7.21 10.10
C LYS A 235 -5.22 7.08 9.01
N PHE A 236 -4.39 8.11 8.84
CA PHE A 236 -3.29 8.07 7.89
C PHE A 236 -2.27 6.97 8.24
N ILE A 237 -1.89 6.88 9.52
CA ILE A 237 -0.97 5.83 9.97
C ILE A 237 -1.59 4.44 9.85
N ALA A 238 -2.88 4.27 10.12
CA ALA A 238 -3.57 3.00 9.89
C ALA A 238 -3.50 2.56 8.42
N MET A 239 -3.71 3.48 7.48
CA MET A 239 -3.57 3.20 6.04
C MET A 239 -2.12 2.85 5.68
N MET A 240 -1.13 3.59 6.21
CA MET A 240 0.29 3.26 6.02
C MET A 240 0.65 1.89 6.58
N PHE A 241 0.14 1.55 7.77
CA PHE A 241 0.35 0.27 8.41
C PHE A 241 -0.24 -0.87 7.58
N VAL A 242 -1.48 -0.71 7.08
CA VAL A 242 -2.10 -1.73 6.23
C VAL A 242 -1.28 -1.92 4.97
N ASN A 243 -0.92 -0.83 4.28
CA ASN A 243 -0.06 -0.91 3.11
C ASN A 243 1.25 -1.63 3.43
N TYR A 244 1.92 -1.24 4.52
CA TYR A 244 3.13 -1.91 5.01
C TYR A 244 2.87 -3.41 5.18
N ALA A 245 1.92 -3.82 6.01
CA ALA A 245 1.63 -5.23 6.30
C ALA A 245 1.34 -6.12 5.06
N THR A 246 0.92 -5.52 3.94
CA THR A 246 0.54 -6.21 2.70
C THR A 246 1.52 -6.06 1.54
N THR A 247 2.60 -5.29 1.73
CA THR A 247 3.62 -5.09 0.70
C THR A 247 4.72 -6.15 0.81
N ASP A 248 5.23 -6.65 -0.32
CA ASP A 248 6.40 -7.52 -0.34
C ASP A 248 7.63 -6.78 0.25
N PRO A 249 8.36 -7.38 1.21
CA PRO A 249 9.52 -6.78 1.85
C PRO A 249 10.58 -6.17 0.92
N ILE A 250 10.73 -6.68 -0.31
CA ILE A 250 11.67 -6.11 -1.28
C ILE A 250 11.35 -4.63 -1.59
N PHE A 251 10.10 -4.20 -1.45
CA PHE A 251 9.63 -2.84 -1.74
C PHE A 251 9.73 -1.87 -0.55
N TYR A 252 10.14 -2.34 0.63
CA TYR A 252 10.44 -1.43 1.75
C TYR A 252 11.83 -0.79 1.65
N GLY A 253 12.72 -1.35 0.83
CA GLY A 253 14.15 -1.06 0.91
C GLY A 253 14.74 -1.72 2.16
N THR A 254 15.42 -2.84 1.98
CA THR A 254 16.01 -3.64 3.07
C THR A 254 17.10 -2.89 3.85
N HIS A 255 17.67 -1.85 3.25
CA HIS A 255 18.67 -0.98 3.86
C HIS A 255 18.40 0.50 3.54
N LYS A 256 18.81 1.40 4.46
CA LYS A 256 18.76 2.86 4.26
C LYS A 256 19.48 3.31 2.96
N ALA A 257 20.41 2.49 2.46
CA ALA A 257 21.12 2.71 1.21
C ALA A 257 20.28 2.43 -0.05
N ASP A 258 19.23 1.61 0.06
CA ASP A 258 18.32 1.24 -1.03
C ASP A 258 17.30 2.35 -1.32
N TYR A 259 17.12 3.28 -0.39
CA TYR A 259 16.32 4.47 -0.59
C TYR A 259 17.10 5.40 -1.51
N GLY A 260 16.71 5.44 -2.79
CA GLY A 260 17.32 6.22 -3.86
C GLY A 260 17.12 7.73 -3.72
N VAL A 261 17.33 8.29 -2.54
CA VAL A 261 17.18 9.73 -2.21
C VAL A 261 18.42 10.55 -2.58
N SER A 262 19.46 9.91 -3.12
CA SER A 262 20.67 10.57 -3.63
C SER A 262 20.78 10.34 -5.13
N GLY A 263 20.83 11.42 -5.90
CA GLY A 263 20.97 11.38 -7.36
C GLY A 263 22.33 10.88 -7.85
N ASP A 264 23.34 10.86 -6.98
CA ASP A 264 24.73 10.49 -7.30
C ASP A 264 24.98 8.97 -7.21
N LYS A 265 24.01 8.22 -6.67
CA LYS A 265 24.13 6.76 -6.53
C LYS A 265 23.59 6.04 -7.77
N ALA A 266 24.35 5.07 -8.24
CA ALA A 266 23.86 4.10 -9.22
C ALA A 266 22.79 3.22 -8.55
N MET A 267 21.52 3.46 -8.90
CA MET A 267 20.37 2.75 -8.32
C MET A 267 19.85 1.63 -9.22
N ASP A 268 20.16 1.67 -10.52
CA ASP A 268 19.54 0.81 -11.55
C ASP A 268 19.71 -0.69 -11.25
N ASP A 269 20.83 -1.07 -10.64
CA ASP A 269 21.15 -2.47 -10.30
C ASP A 269 20.72 -2.88 -8.88
N THR A 270 20.05 -2.00 -8.12
CA THR A 270 19.61 -2.34 -6.76
C THR A 270 18.40 -3.28 -6.80
N PRO A 271 18.25 -4.20 -5.82
CA PRO A 271 17.10 -5.12 -5.78
C PRO A 271 15.75 -4.41 -5.85
N LEU A 272 15.61 -3.27 -5.17
CA LEU A 272 14.41 -2.44 -5.19
C LEU A 272 14.12 -1.91 -6.60
N TYR A 273 15.08 -1.27 -7.28
CA TYR A 273 14.84 -0.67 -8.60
C TYR A 273 14.60 -1.72 -9.68
N ILE A 274 15.26 -2.87 -9.57
CA ILE A 274 14.98 -4.03 -10.44
C ILE A 274 13.53 -4.50 -10.26
N ALA A 275 13.08 -4.68 -9.01
CA ALA A 275 11.72 -5.11 -8.70
C ALA A 275 10.66 -4.08 -9.13
N VAL A 276 10.92 -2.79 -8.88
CA VAL A 276 10.08 -1.67 -9.33
C VAL A 276 9.97 -1.65 -10.85
N GLY A 277 11.10 -1.74 -11.56
CA GLY A 277 11.13 -1.71 -13.02
C GLY A 277 10.40 -2.89 -13.64
N LYS A 278 10.53 -4.08 -13.04
CA LYS A 278 9.74 -5.24 -13.45
C LYS A 278 8.25 -4.99 -13.30
N GLN A 279 7.78 -4.56 -12.12
CA GLN A 279 6.34 -4.34 -11.90
C GLN A 279 5.76 -3.20 -12.74
N LEU A 280 6.49 -2.11 -12.94
CA LEU A 280 6.00 -1.01 -13.79
C LEU A 280 5.78 -1.47 -15.23
N ARG A 281 6.69 -2.28 -15.79
CA ARG A 281 6.53 -2.87 -17.13
C ARG A 281 5.35 -3.83 -17.19
N GLU A 282 5.16 -4.67 -16.17
CA GLU A 282 3.99 -5.56 -16.06
C GLU A 282 2.67 -4.78 -15.97
N ILE A 283 2.67 -3.64 -15.26
CA ILE A 283 1.52 -2.74 -15.18
C ILE A 283 1.21 -2.14 -16.55
N GLU A 284 2.20 -1.55 -17.22
CA GLU A 284 2.04 -0.97 -18.56
C GLU A 284 1.55 -2.01 -19.58
N ALA A 285 2.12 -3.22 -19.58
CA ALA A 285 1.70 -4.30 -20.47
C ALA A 285 0.22 -4.68 -20.25
N ARG A 286 -0.21 -4.77 -18.99
CA ARG A 286 -1.62 -5.06 -18.64
C ARG A 286 -2.56 -3.92 -19.02
N LEU A 287 -2.14 -2.67 -18.86
CA LEU A 287 -2.92 -1.49 -19.27
C LEU A 287 -3.06 -1.45 -20.79
N ALA A 288 -1.98 -1.72 -21.53
CA ALA A 288 -2.01 -1.80 -23.00
C ALA A 288 -2.92 -2.95 -23.49
N ALA A 289 -2.86 -4.12 -22.85
CA ALA A 289 -3.75 -5.25 -23.17
C ALA A 289 -5.23 -4.93 -22.90
N SER A 290 -5.52 -4.23 -21.79
CA SER A 290 -6.89 -3.82 -21.46
C SER A 290 -7.42 -2.79 -22.46
N ALA A 291 -6.59 -1.80 -22.84
CA ALA A 291 -6.95 -0.81 -23.84
C ALA A 291 -7.18 -1.42 -25.22
N ALA A 292 -6.39 -2.44 -25.61
CA ALA A 292 -6.60 -3.15 -26.88
C ALA A 292 -7.93 -3.93 -26.89
N ALA A 293 -8.29 -4.57 -25.78
CA ALA A 293 -9.57 -5.27 -25.65
C ALA A 293 -10.79 -4.32 -25.71
N GLU A 294 -10.70 -3.14 -25.10
CA GLU A 294 -11.76 -2.13 -25.15
C GLU A 294 -11.96 -1.52 -26.55
N VAL A 295 -10.94 -1.55 -27.42
CA VAL A 295 -11.02 -1.03 -28.80
C VAL A 295 -11.58 -2.07 -29.77
N GLU A 296 -11.45 -3.37 -29.50
CA GLU A 296 -12.08 -4.43 -30.31
C GLU A 296 -13.59 -4.58 -30.04
N GLU A 297 -14.12 -4.09 -28.92
CA GLU A 297 -15.56 -4.08 -28.60
C GLU A 297 -16.32 -2.85 -29.17
N VAL A 298 -16.18 -2.56 -30.47
CA VAL A 298 -17.12 -1.65 -31.17
C VAL A 298 -18.26 -2.48 -31.78
N PRO A 299 -19.53 -2.26 -31.40
CA PRO A 299 -20.64 -3.13 -31.79
C PRO A 299 -21.10 -2.89 -33.22
N THR A 300 -21.23 -3.96 -34.00
CA THR A 300 -22.10 -4.00 -35.18
C THR A 300 -23.42 -4.66 -34.77
N GLU A 301 -24.53 -4.00 -35.09
CA GLU A 301 -25.89 -4.24 -34.56
C GLU A 301 -26.47 -5.66 -34.75
N ALA A 302 -27.25 -6.04 -33.72
CA ALA A 302 -28.52 -6.78 -33.74
C ALA A 302 -28.60 -8.18 -34.39
N ALA A 303 -28.70 -9.22 -33.54
CA ALA A 303 -29.72 -10.26 -33.65
C ALA A 303 -29.86 -11.05 -32.34
N GLU A 304 -31.04 -10.94 -31.73
CA GLU A 304 -31.83 -11.96 -31.03
C GLU A 304 -31.16 -13.20 -30.41
N GLY A 305 -31.45 -13.43 -29.12
CA GLY A 305 -31.91 -14.76 -28.68
C GLY A 305 -31.13 -15.45 -27.56
N LEU A 306 -31.79 -15.50 -26.39
CA LEU A 306 -31.77 -16.53 -25.33
C LEU A 306 -30.85 -16.34 -24.10
N PRO A 307 -31.34 -16.80 -22.92
CA PRO A 307 -30.72 -16.54 -21.62
C PRO A 307 -29.65 -17.60 -21.31
N GLY A 308 -28.48 -17.14 -20.88
CA GLY A 308 -27.48 -17.99 -20.24
C GLY A 308 -27.39 -17.63 -18.78
N GLU A 309 -27.95 -18.47 -17.91
CA GLU A 309 -27.52 -18.54 -16.52
C GLU A 309 -26.01 -18.79 -16.51
N ILE A 310 -25.26 -17.89 -15.88
CA ILE A 310 -23.87 -18.14 -15.54
C ILE A 310 -23.92 -19.09 -14.33
N GLU A 311 -23.80 -20.39 -14.60
CA GLU A 311 -23.40 -21.35 -13.57
C GLU A 311 -22.04 -20.91 -13.04
N ILE A 312 -22.02 -20.42 -11.79
CA ILE A 312 -20.80 -20.32 -11.00
C ILE A 312 -20.34 -21.77 -10.85
N ALA A 313 -19.31 -22.15 -11.59
CA ALA A 313 -18.65 -23.42 -11.39
C ALA A 313 -18.20 -23.46 -9.93
N ASP A 314 -18.79 -24.37 -9.14
CA ASP A 314 -18.31 -24.74 -7.83
C ASP A 314 -16.83 -25.14 -7.98
N VAL A 315 -15.93 -24.23 -7.63
CA VAL A 315 -14.52 -24.55 -7.48
C VAL A 315 -14.46 -25.43 -6.24
N SER A 316 -14.52 -26.75 -6.45
CA SER A 316 -14.27 -27.71 -5.38
C SER A 316 -12.84 -27.46 -4.88
N ILE A 317 -12.70 -26.75 -3.76
CA ILE A 317 -11.41 -26.53 -3.13
C ILE A 317 -10.93 -27.91 -2.67
N ASN A 318 -10.00 -28.50 -3.43
CA ASN A 318 -9.38 -29.76 -3.04
C ASN A 318 -8.63 -29.53 -1.72
N SER A 319 -8.86 -30.41 -0.73
CA SER A 319 -8.20 -30.36 0.58
C SER A 319 -6.67 -30.31 0.47
N ASP A 320 -6.10 -30.90 -0.59
CA ASP A 320 -4.66 -30.87 -0.87
C ASP A 320 -4.11 -29.47 -1.13
N HIS A 321 -4.90 -28.57 -1.74
CA HIS A 321 -4.47 -27.19 -2.02
C HIS A 321 -4.38 -26.35 -0.74
N ILE A 322 -5.12 -26.72 0.30
CA ILE A 322 -5.08 -26.05 1.62
C ILE A 322 -4.02 -26.72 2.50
N LEU A 323 -3.97 -28.05 2.53
CA LEU A 323 -3.08 -28.80 3.42
C LEU A 323 -1.62 -28.76 2.96
N GLY A 324 -1.33 -28.63 1.67
CA GLY A 324 0.03 -28.55 1.14
C GLY A 324 0.86 -27.41 1.75
N PRO A 325 0.39 -26.15 1.69
CA PRO A 325 1.06 -25.02 2.34
C PRO A 325 1.23 -25.20 3.87
N ILE A 326 0.20 -25.70 4.56
CA ILE A 326 0.25 -25.93 6.01
C ILE A 326 1.29 -27.01 6.36
N ALA A 327 1.37 -28.08 5.57
CA ALA A 327 2.37 -29.14 5.73
C ALA A 327 3.79 -28.60 5.53
N SER A 328 3.99 -27.72 4.55
CA SER A 328 5.28 -27.04 4.31
C SER A 328 5.70 -26.20 5.52
N ILE A 329 4.79 -25.40 6.07
CA ILE A 329 5.03 -24.59 7.28
C ILE A 329 5.38 -25.48 8.48
N CYS A 330 4.63 -26.57 8.69
CA CYS A 330 4.92 -27.54 9.76
C CYS A 330 6.30 -28.18 9.59
N ALA A 331 6.72 -28.51 8.37
CA ALA A 331 8.03 -29.07 8.09
C ALA A 331 9.18 -28.10 8.42
N VAL A 332 9.02 -26.82 8.08
CA VAL A 332 10.00 -25.77 8.44
C VAL A 332 10.03 -25.54 9.95
N ALA A 333 8.86 -25.47 10.60
CA ALA A 333 8.76 -25.33 12.04
C ALA A 333 9.45 -26.49 12.78
N ARG A 334 9.26 -27.74 12.34
CA ARG A 334 9.98 -28.89 12.91
C ARG A 334 11.50 -28.78 12.77
N ARG A 335 12.01 -28.22 11.66
CA ARG A 335 13.45 -27.97 11.47
C ARG A 335 13.96 -26.91 12.44
N LEU A 336 13.21 -25.83 12.67
CA LEU A 336 13.53 -24.80 13.66
C LEU A 336 13.62 -25.40 15.08
N GLY A 337 12.72 -26.31 15.41
CA GLY A 337 12.70 -26.99 16.72
C GLY A 337 13.88 -27.92 16.99
N ARG A 338 14.73 -28.18 15.99
CA ARG A 338 15.97 -28.98 16.11
C ARG A 338 17.23 -28.11 16.26
N LEU A 339 17.09 -26.79 16.19
CA LEU A 339 18.21 -25.88 16.38
C LEU A 339 18.57 -25.79 17.87
N ALA A 340 19.83 -25.46 18.17
CA ALA A 340 20.32 -25.29 19.54
C ALA A 340 19.89 -23.94 20.17
N ASP A 341 19.27 -23.07 19.37
CA ASP A 341 18.80 -21.76 19.79
C ASP A 341 17.44 -21.86 20.50
N HIS A 342 17.38 -21.35 21.73
CA HIS A 342 16.19 -21.44 22.58
C HIS A 342 14.99 -20.73 21.95
N ASP A 343 15.21 -19.57 21.33
CA ASP A 343 14.14 -18.76 20.75
C ASP A 343 13.58 -19.41 19.48
N ALA A 344 14.44 -20.05 18.67
CA ALA A 344 14.03 -20.85 17.52
C ALA A 344 13.19 -22.07 17.92
N VAL A 345 13.50 -22.70 19.06
CA VAL A 345 12.72 -23.82 19.62
C VAL A 345 11.35 -23.34 20.12
N GLU A 346 11.28 -22.20 20.79
CA GLU A 346 10.00 -21.60 21.22
C GLU A 346 9.15 -21.18 20.01
N MET A 347 9.73 -20.55 19.00
CA MET A 347 9.02 -20.20 17.75
C MET A 347 8.48 -21.44 17.04
N SER A 348 9.25 -22.53 16.99
CA SER A 348 8.80 -23.81 16.45
C SER A 348 7.53 -24.31 17.12
N ARG A 349 7.46 -24.24 18.46
CA ARG A 349 6.30 -24.69 19.25
C ARG A 349 5.06 -23.85 18.95
N VAL A 350 5.21 -22.53 18.87
CA VAL A 350 4.10 -21.61 18.56
C VAL A 350 3.56 -21.88 17.16
N ILE A 351 4.44 -21.98 16.16
CA ILE A 351 4.03 -22.22 14.77
C ILE A 351 3.28 -23.55 14.63
N LEU A 352 3.75 -24.62 15.28
CA LEU A 352 3.09 -25.92 15.23
C LEU A 352 1.72 -25.92 15.95
N ALA A 353 1.61 -25.19 17.07
CA ALA A 353 0.34 -25.04 17.78
C ALA A 353 -0.69 -24.29 16.94
N ASP A 354 -0.30 -23.16 16.34
CA ASP A 354 -1.18 -22.33 15.51
C ASP A 354 -1.61 -23.05 14.22
N ALA A 355 -0.70 -23.80 13.60
CA ALA A 355 -1.02 -24.64 12.44
C ALA A 355 -2.09 -25.70 12.79
N GLY A 356 -2.00 -26.30 13.98
CA GLY A 356 -3.00 -27.25 14.47
C GLY A 356 -4.37 -26.62 14.71
N LEU A 357 -4.40 -25.44 15.34
CA LEU A 357 -5.64 -24.69 15.53
C LEU A 357 -6.29 -24.31 14.20
N LEU A 358 -5.49 -23.90 13.22
CA LEU A 358 -5.96 -23.58 11.88
C LEU A 358 -6.61 -24.79 11.20
N VAL A 359 -5.99 -25.97 11.23
CA VAL A 359 -6.55 -27.20 10.65
C VAL A 359 -7.85 -27.60 11.35
N GLN A 360 -7.93 -27.50 12.68
CA GLN A 360 -9.15 -27.78 13.43
C GLN A 360 -10.28 -26.81 13.07
N GLU A 361 -9.98 -25.52 12.91
CA GLU A 361 -10.97 -24.52 12.54
C GLU A 361 -11.48 -24.73 11.10
N LEU A 362 -10.61 -25.14 10.18
CA LEU A 362 -10.98 -25.50 8.81
C LEU A 362 -11.88 -26.75 8.76
N LYS A 363 -11.62 -27.76 9.60
CA LYS A 363 -12.50 -28.93 9.76
C LYS A 363 -13.86 -28.52 10.35
N ARG A 364 -13.85 -27.71 11.42
CA ARG A 364 -15.07 -27.21 12.09
C ARG A 364 -15.99 -26.43 11.15
N ARG A 365 -15.41 -25.71 10.18
CA ARG A 365 -16.15 -24.94 9.17
C ARG A 365 -16.61 -25.76 7.97
N GLY A 366 -16.30 -27.06 7.93
CA GLY A 366 -16.62 -27.95 6.80
C GLY A 366 -15.80 -27.65 5.54
N ILE A 367 -14.71 -26.90 5.65
CA ILE A 367 -13.81 -26.57 4.52
C ILE A 367 -12.86 -27.74 4.27
N LEU A 368 -12.36 -28.36 5.35
CA LEU A 368 -11.64 -29.62 5.29
C LEU A 368 -12.54 -30.75 5.78
N SER A 369 -12.41 -31.92 5.16
CA SER A 369 -13.05 -33.14 5.65
C SER A 369 -12.49 -33.54 7.01
N ASP A 370 -13.32 -34.12 7.89
CA ASP A 370 -12.87 -34.63 9.19
C ASP A 370 -11.78 -35.70 9.05
N VAL A 371 -11.82 -36.47 7.95
CA VAL A 371 -10.84 -37.51 7.59
C VAL A 371 -9.61 -36.98 6.85
N ALA A 372 -9.51 -35.68 6.59
CA ALA A 372 -8.33 -35.12 5.94
C ALA A 372 -7.11 -35.22 6.87
N ASP A 373 -5.98 -35.66 6.30
CA ASP A 373 -4.74 -35.93 7.05
C ASP A 373 -4.25 -34.68 7.77
N ASP A 374 -3.97 -34.82 9.08
CA ASP A 374 -3.40 -33.75 9.87
C ASP A 374 -1.90 -33.65 9.60
N PRO A 375 -1.39 -32.53 9.04
CA PRO A 375 0.03 -32.36 8.77
C PRO A 375 0.90 -32.44 10.03
N LEU A 376 0.32 -32.27 11.23
CA LEU A 376 0.98 -32.47 12.51
C LEU A 376 1.21 -33.95 12.84
N ALA A 377 0.38 -34.86 12.32
CA ALA A 377 0.40 -36.29 12.62
C ALA A 377 1.51 -37.07 11.88
N CYS A 378 2.20 -36.45 10.91
CA CYS A 378 3.41 -37.04 10.31
C CYS A 378 4.52 -37.17 11.37
N SER A 379 4.57 -38.35 11.99
CA SER A 379 5.64 -38.79 12.88
C SER A 379 6.96 -38.88 12.13
N ASP A 380 8.03 -38.45 12.81
CA ASP A 380 9.43 -38.65 12.42
C ASP A 380 9.69 -40.12 12.04
N ASP A 381 9.76 -40.39 10.74
CA ASP A 381 10.28 -41.66 10.23
C ASP A 381 11.45 -41.38 9.27
N GLY A 382 12.59 -42.02 9.54
CA GLY A 382 13.70 -42.12 8.58
C GLY A 382 14.94 -41.25 8.82
N GLY A 383 15.62 -41.43 9.96
CA GLY A 383 16.97 -40.90 10.20
C GLY A 383 17.89 -41.89 10.94
N ARG A 384 17.85 -43.17 10.57
CA ARG A 384 18.75 -44.20 11.13
C ARG A 384 20.16 -44.00 10.53
N PRO A 385 21.22 -43.72 11.33
CA PRO A 385 22.56 -43.56 10.79
C PRO A 385 23.11 -44.92 10.33
N PRO A 386 23.99 -44.96 9.32
CA PRO A 386 24.62 -46.20 8.90
C PRO A 386 25.49 -46.74 10.05
N HIS A 387 25.22 -47.98 10.45
CA HIS A 387 26.10 -48.73 11.34
C HIS A 387 27.48 -48.83 10.70
N VAL A 388 28.49 -48.36 11.43
CA VAL A 388 29.88 -48.74 11.24
C VAL A 388 30.05 -50.15 11.83
N ALA A 389 30.30 -51.11 10.95
CA ALA A 389 31.15 -52.28 11.15
C ALA A 389 31.54 -52.85 9.78
#